data_AF-A0A8B0SGB1-F1
#
_entry.id   AF-A0A8B0SGB1-F1
#
_cell.length_a   1.000
_cell.length_b   1.000
_cell.length_c   1.000
_cell.angle_alpha   90.00
_cell.angle_beta   90.00
_cell.angle_gamma   90.00
#
_symmetry.space_group_name_H-M   'P 1'
#
loop_
_entity.id
_entity.type
_entity.pdbx_description
1 polymer ?
#
loop_
_entity_poly.entity_id
_entity_poly.type
_entity_poly.pdbx_seq_one_letter_code
_entity_poly.pdbx_strand_id
1 'polypeptide(L)'
;MAEEPIKKKAWYEIIAILTPFIIGICVTGLGTYFTQVYNFRQLQINQLNLLDKFKDSLLSEDADKRTFAYESFVTLGYESLAVKMIVINKDSAGRSVIQEIKST
;
A
#
# COMPACT_ATOMS: atom_id res chain seq x y z
N MET A 1 5.46 46.22 -47.24
CA MET A 1 4.89 45.02 -46.59
C MET A 1 4.33 45.49 -45.27
N ALA A 2 3.00 45.57 -45.14
CA ALA A 2 2.38 46.04 -43.90
C ALA A 2 2.44 44.91 -42.88
N GLU A 3 3.05 45.16 -41.72
CA GLU A 3 2.99 44.26 -40.58
C GLU A 3 1.55 44.23 -40.06
N GLU A 4 0.91 43.06 -40.10
CA GLU A 4 -0.43 42.90 -39.52
C GLU A 4 -0.36 43.02 -38.00
N PRO A 5 -1.28 43.79 -37.37
CA PRO A 5 -1.26 43.99 -35.93
C PRO A 5 -1.56 42.67 -35.20
N ILE A 6 -0.67 42.28 -34.27
CA ILE A 6 -0.82 41.09 -33.44
C ILE A 6 -2.13 41.20 -32.64
N LYS A 7 -3.15 40.48 -33.08
CA LYS A 7 -4.46 40.44 -32.43
C LYS A 7 -4.33 39.68 -31.12
N LYS A 8 -4.40 40.39 -29.98
CA LYS A 8 -4.38 39.76 -28.65
C LYS A 8 -5.56 38.78 -28.55
N LYS A 9 -5.27 37.50 -28.33
CA LYS A 9 -6.29 36.46 -28.13
C LYS A 9 -7.12 36.80 -26.90
N ALA A 10 -8.43 36.62 -27.02
CA ALA A 10 -9.34 36.85 -25.91
C ALA A 10 -9.13 35.80 -24.81
N TRP A 11 -9.33 36.17 -23.56
CA TRP A 11 -9.06 35.32 -22.39
C TRP A 11 -9.77 33.94 -22.44
N TYR A 12 -10.98 33.89 -23.02
CA TYR A 12 -11.73 32.64 -23.20
C TYR A 12 -11.10 31.71 -24.25
N GLU A 13 -10.43 32.23 -25.28
CA GLU A 13 -9.73 31.42 -26.28
C GLU A 13 -8.50 30.75 -25.66
N ILE A 14 -7.82 31.44 -24.74
CA ILE A 14 -6.69 30.89 -23.99
C ILE A 14 -7.16 29.75 -23.08
N ILE A 15 -8.29 29.93 -22.40
CA ILE A 15 -8.89 28.88 -21.57
C ILE A 15 -9.29 27.68 -22.43
N ALA A 16 -9.93 27.89 -23.58
CA ALA A 16 -10.36 26.81 -24.48
C ALA A 16 -9.18 25.95 -24.98
N ILE A 17 -8.03 26.58 -25.24
CA ILE A 17 -6.80 25.87 -25.63
C ILE A 17 -6.23 25.06 -24.46
N LEU A 18 -6.37 25.54 -23.23
CA LEU A 18 -5.89 24.86 -22.01
C LEU A 18 -6.87 23.81 -21.48
N THR A 19 -8.15 23.84 -21.87
CA THR A 19 -9.18 22.90 -21.44
C THR A 19 -8.75 21.42 -21.53
N PRO A 20 -8.23 20.90 -22.65
CA PRO A 20 -7.80 19.49 -22.71
C PRO A 20 -6.67 19.17 -21.73
N PHE A 21 -5.78 20.12 -21.46
CA PHE A 21 -4.70 19.94 -20.49
C PHE A 21 -5.23 19.92 -19.05
N ILE A 22 -6.15 20.83 -18.71
CA ILE A 22 -6.81 20.89 -17.40
C ILE A 22 -7.58 19.59 -17.14
N ILE A 23 -8.37 19.13 -18.11
CA ILE A 23 -9.12 17.87 -18.01
C ILE A 23 -8.14 16.69 -17.87
N GLY A 24 -7.07 16.66 -18.66
CA GLY A 24 -6.03 15.64 -18.57
C GLY A 24 -5.42 15.54 -17.17
N ILE A 25 -5.10 16.68 -16.54
CA ILE A 25 -4.61 16.74 -15.17
C ILE A 25 -5.67 16.24 -14.18
N CYS A 26 -6.92 16.68 -14.30
CA CYS A 26 -7.99 16.25 -13.41
C CYS A 26 -8.21 14.73 -13.46
N VAL A 27 -8.30 14.15 -14.65
CA VAL A 27 -8.51 12.71 -14.84
C VAL A 27 -7.32 11.91 -14.34
N THR A 28 -6.10 12.36 -14.65
CA THR A 28 -4.88 11.69 -14.20
C THR A 28 -4.73 11.77 -12.68
N GLY A 29 -4.99 12.95 -12.09
CA GLY A 29 -4.93 13.16 -10.64
C GLY A 29 -5.96 12.34 -9.88
N LEU A 30 -7.20 12.26 -10.39
CA LEU A 30 -8.22 11.38 -9.83
C LEU A 30 -7.79 9.92 -9.94
N GLY A 31 -7.32 9.49 -11.12
CA GLY A 31 -6.85 8.12 -11.35
C GLY A 31 -5.74 7.71 -10.38
N THR A 32 -4.70 8.52 -10.25
CA THR A 32 -3.58 8.23 -9.34
C THR A 32 -4.02 8.22 -7.88
N TYR A 33 -4.86 9.16 -7.46
CA TYR A 33 -5.41 9.18 -6.10
C TYR A 33 -6.21 7.91 -5.79
N PHE A 34 -7.14 7.52 -6.66
CA PHE A 34 -7.93 6.31 -6.49
C PHE A 34 -7.06 5.05 -6.51
N THR A 35 -6.05 4.96 -7.39
CA THR A 35 -5.10 3.84 -7.40
C THR A 35 -4.32 3.77 -6.10
N GLN A 36 -3.84 4.89 -5.55
CA GLN A 36 -3.14 4.89 -4.26
C GLN A 36 -4.04 4.42 -3.12
N VAL A 37 -5.27 4.94 -3.04
CA VAL A 37 -6.24 4.55 -2.00
C VAL A 37 -6.63 3.08 -2.14
N TYR A 38 -6.85 2.60 -3.37
CA TYR A 38 -7.20 1.21 -3.62
C TYR A 38 -6.06 0.26 -3.25
N ASN A 39 -4.83 0.57 -3.68
CA ASN A 39 -3.65 -0.23 -3.33
C ASN A 39 -3.45 -0.29 -1.80
N PHE A 40 -3.65 0.83 -1.10
CA PHE A 40 -3.57 0.87 0.36
C PHE A 40 -4.63 -0.03 1.03
N ARG A 41 -5.88 0.03 0.57
CA ARG A 41 -6.94 -0.85 1.09
C ARG A 41 -6.70 -2.32 0.75
N GLN A 42 -6.17 -2.60 -0.44
CA GLN A 42 -5.84 -3.97 -0.87
C GLN A 42 -4.76 -4.58 0.02
N LEU A 43 -3.76 -3.80 0.43
CA LEU A 43 -2.74 -4.26 1.39
C LEU A 43 -3.35 -4.66 2.74
N GLN A 44 -4.32 -3.88 3.24
CA GLN A 44 -5.02 -4.20 4.49
C GLN A 44 -5.88 -5.47 4.36
N ILE A 45 -6.57 -5.63 3.23
CA ILE A 45 -7.37 -6.84 2.95
C ILE A 45 -6.48 -8.08 2.90
N ASN A 46 -5.30 -7.98 2.27
CA ASN A 46 -4.35 -9.08 2.21
C ASN A 46 -3.83 -9.47 3.61
N GLN A 47 -3.57 -8.49 4.49
CA GLN A 47 -3.19 -8.75 5.88
C GLN A 47 -4.29 -9.52 6.64
N LEU A 48 -5.55 -9.10 6.49
CA LEU A 48 -6.69 -9.77 7.13
C LEU A 48 -6.89 -11.19 6.60
N ASN A 49 -6.76 -11.40 5.28
CA ASN A 49 -6.87 -12.72 4.67
C ASN A 49 -5.75 -13.66 5.13
N LEU A 50 -4.52 -13.16 5.30
CA LEU A 50 -3.43 -13.96 5.85
C LEU A 50 -3.65 -14.31 7.31
N LEU A 51 -4.14 -13.35 8.10
CA LEU A 51 -4.53 -13.62 9.48
C LEU A 51 -5.60 -14.71 9.56
N ASP A 52 -6.62 -14.65 8.71
CA ASP A 52 -7.68 -15.65 8.69
C ASP A 52 -7.14 -17.05 8.30
N LYS A 53 -6.25 -17.11 7.30
CA LYS A 53 -5.60 -18.38 6.88
C LYS A 53 -4.69 -18.99 7.93
N PHE A 54 -3.90 -18.16 8.62
CA PHE A 54 -2.93 -18.63 9.61
C PHE A 54 -3.48 -18.64 11.04
N LYS A 55 -4.73 -18.23 11.24
CA LYS A 55 -5.39 -18.19 12.55
C LYS A 55 -5.24 -19.50 13.31
N ASP A 56 -5.54 -20.61 12.66
CA ASP A 56 -5.50 -21.93 13.29
C ASP A 56 -4.07 -22.34 13.66
N SER A 57 -3.08 -21.97 12.83
CA SER A 57 -1.67 -22.21 13.10
C SER A 57 -1.15 -21.33 14.24
N LEU A 58 -1.56 -20.06 14.29
CA LEU A 58 -1.19 -19.10 15.33
C LEU A 58 -1.78 -19.45 16.70
N LEU A 59 -2.96 -20.08 16.73
CA LEU A 59 -3.63 -20.52 17.95
C LEU A 59 -3.34 -21.98 18.31
N SER A 60 -2.54 -22.68 17.51
CA SER A 60 -2.19 -24.07 17.76
C SER A 60 -1.33 -24.21 19.02
N GLU A 61 -1.52 -25.28 19.79
CA GLU A 61 -0.64 -25.60 20.94
C GLU A 61 0.77 -26.00 20.49
N ASP A 62 0.92 -26.42 19.24
CA ASP A 62 2.18 -26.79 18.60
C ASP A 62 3.05 -25.56 18.34
N ALA A 63 4.23 -25.52 18.97
CA ALA A 63 5.18 -24.42 18.86
C ALA A 63 5.77 -24.29 17.44
N ASP A 64 5.92 -25.38 16.71
CA ASP A 64 6.48 -25.36 15.36
C ASP A 64 5.48 -24.74 14.37
N LYS A 65 4.19 -25.04 14.54
CA LYS A 65 3.11 -24.44 13.74
C LYS A 65 2.98 -22.93 13.97
N ARG A 66 3.14 -22.47 15.21
CA ARG A 66 3.12 -21.03 15.52
C ARG A 66 4.34 -20.32 14.93
N THR A 67 5.52 -20.92 15.04
CA THR A 67 6.76 -20.40 14.45
C THR A 67 6.63 -20.26 12.94
N PHE A 68 6.20 -21.33 12.25
CA PHE A 68 5.94 -21.32 10.82
C PHE A 68 4.94 -20.23 10.41
N ALA A 69 3.88 -20.03 11.19
CA ALA A 69 2.93 -18.95 10.92
C ALA A 69 3.61 -17.58 11.01
N TYR A 70 4.40 -17.32 12.06
CA TYR A 70 5.12 -16.05 12.21
C TYR A 70 6.14 -15.81 11.08
N GLU A 71 6.92 -16.83 10.69
CA GLU A 71 7.87 -16.77 9.57
C GLU A 71 7.17 -16.53 8.23
N SER A 72 5.97 -17.10 8.06
CA SER A 72 5.15 -16.85 6.88
C SER A 72 4.73 -15.37 6.79
N PHE A 73 4.37 -14.74 7.91
CA PHE A 73 4.10 -13.29 7.92
C PHE A 73 5.33 -12.45 7.58
N VAL A 74 6.51 -12.83 8.09
CA VAL A 74 7.78 -12.15 7.79
C VAL A 74 8.11 -12.25 6.30
N THR A 75 8.09 -13.46 5.74
CA THR A 75 8.39 -13.71 4.33
C THR A 75 7.44 -12.96 3.37
N LEU A 76 6.19 -12.74 3.78
CA LEU A 76 5.21 -11.99 3.02
C LEU A 76 5.31 -10.46 3.19
N GLY A 77 6.32 -9.98 3.92
CA GLY A 77 6.58 -8.55 4.14
C GLY A 77 5.74 -7.92 5.25
N TYR A 78 5.14 -8.73 6.13
CA TYR A 78 4.32 -8.29 7.26
C TYR A 78 5.06 -8.41 8.60
N GLU A 79 6.36 -8.13 8.62
CA GLU A 79 7.24 -8.20 9.80
C GLU A 79 6.67 -7.45 11.01
N SER A 80 6.23 -6.19 10.81
CA SER A 80 5.68 -5.38 11.90
C SER A 80 4.41 -5.99 12.54
N LEU A 81 3.63 -6.71 11.74
CA LEU A 81 2.44 -7.42 12.20
C LEU A 81 2.83 -8.70 12.95
N ALA A 82 3.79 -9.46 12.43
CA ALA A 82 4.33 -10.65 13.08
C ALA A 82 4.90 -10.31 14.46
N VAL A 83 5.76 -9.29 14.56
CA VAL A 83 6.35 -8.83 15.83
C VAL A 83 5.26 -8.43 16.82
N LYS A 84 4.25 -7.67 16.39
CA LYS A 84 3.12 -7.28 17.26
C LYS A 84 2.38 -8.50 17.78
N MET A 85 2.08 -9.49 16.93
CA MET A 85 1.39 -10.71 17.35
C MET A 85 2.20 -11.50 18.37
N ILE A 86 3.51 -11.67 18.16
CA ILE A 86 4.40 -12.37 19.08
C ILE A 86 4.45 -11.67 20.44
N VAL A 87 4.57 -10.34 20.44
CA VAL A 87 4.61 -9.54 21.69
C VAL A 87 3.28 -9.60 22.43
N ILE A 88 2.14 -9.48 21.74
CA ILE A 88 0.79 -9.57 22.34
C ILE A 88 0.55 -10.96 22.94
N ASN A 89 0.90 -12.02 22.21
CA ASN A 89 0.71 -13.39 22.65
C ASN A 89 1.74 -13.85 23.68
N LYS A 90 2.80 -13.05 23.92
CA LYS A 90 3.96 -13.40 24.75
C LYS A 90 4.57 -14.76 24.37
N ASP A 91 4.49 -15.11 23.10
CA ASP A 91 4.84 -16.44 22.62
C ASP A 91 6.36 -16.62 22.62
N SER A 92 6.85 -17.67 23.29
CA SER A 92 8.27 -18.01 23.31
C SER A 92 8.74 -18.53 21.95
N ALA A 93 7.84 -19.14 21.17
CA ALA A 93 8.14 -19.70 19.85
C ALA A 93 8.54 -18.61 18.84
N GLY A 94 7.92 -17.42 18.92
CA GLY A 94 8.23 -16.30 18.02
C GLY A 94 9.52 -15.54 18.34
N ARG A 95 10.25 -15.89 19.40
CA ARG A 95 11.47 -15.14 19.79
C ARG A 95 12.61 -15.30 18.80
N SER A 96 12.75 -16.49 18.19
CA SER A 96 13.72 -16.74 17.12
C SER A 96 13.43 -15.86 15.90
N VAL A 97 12.16 -15.78 15.50
CA VAL A 97 11.70 -14.95 14.39
C VAL A 97 12.01 -13.46 14.62
N ILE A 98 11.83 -12.95 15.84
CA ILE A 98 12.20 -11.56 16.18
C ILE A 98 13.71 -11.31 16.04
N GLN A 99 14.55 -12.28 16.40
CA GLN A 99 16.00 -12.14 16.27
C GLN A 99 16.42 -12.11 14.80
N GLU A 100 15.81 -12.96 13.97
CA GLU A 100 16.08 -13.04 12.53
C GLU A 100 15.71 -11.74 11.79
N ILE A 101 14.55 -11.16 12.11
CA ILE A 101 14.13 -9.85 11.56
C ILE A 101 15.15 -8.76 11.92
N LYS A 102 15.73 -8.78 13.12
CA LYS A 102 16.73 -7.77 13.55
C LYS A 102 18.10 -7.96 12.91
N SER A 103 18.41 -9.15 12.41
CA SER A 103 19.68 -9.46 11.75
C SER A 103 19.67 -9.25 10.24
N THR A 104 18.50 -9.01 9.66
CA THR A 104 18.30 -8.66 8.25
C THR A 104 18.37 -7.14 8.07
#